data_AF-A0A7X3X1Y6-F1
#
_entry.id   AF-A0A7X3X1Y6-F1
#
_cell.length_a   1.000
_cell.length_b   1.000
_cell.length_c   1.000
_cell.angle_alpha   90.00
_cell.angle_beta   90.00
_cell.angle_gamma   90.00
#
_symmetry.space_group_name_H-M   'P 1'
#
loop_
_entity.id
_entity.type
_entity.pdbx_description
1 polymer ?
#
loop_
_entity_poly.entity_id
_entity_poly.type
_entity_poly.pdbx_seq_one_letter_code
_entity_poly.pdbx_strand_id
1 'polypeptide(L)'
;MSTVSKAKRETAEALRRAIQGIEEGGSPGRPRLPLGVPEIDRVLPGGGLRAGCIHEVTGDEAATGFCAALLARAGNGGDGRGGR
;
A
#
# COMPACT_ATOMS: atom_id res chain seq x y z
N MET A 1 -24.77 26.75 24.55
CA MET A 1 -24.00 25.53 24.87
C MET A 1 -24.07 24.42 23.80
N SER A 2 -25.13 24.30 22.99
CA SER A 2 -25.32 23.20 22.02
C SER A 2 -24.37 23.25 20.79
N THR A 3 -24.15 24.43 20.21
CA THR A 3 -23.35 24.62 18.97
C THR A 3 -21.87 24.27 19.14
N VAL A 4 -21.28 24.60 20.28
CA VAL A 4 -19.87 24.30 20.60
C VAL A 4 -19.63 22.79 20.69
N SER A 5 -20.62 22.00 21.15
CA SER A 5 -20.52 20.54 21.22
C SER A 5 -20.54 19.87 19.83
N LYS A 6 -21.24 20.48 18.87
CA LYS A 6 -21.33 20.00 17.48
C LYS A 6 -20.01 20.22 16.74
N ALA A 7 -19.47 21.44 16.81
CA ALA A 7 -18.20 21.77 16.18
C ALA A 7 -17.06 20.86 16.66
N LYS A 8 -16.97 20.60 17.97
CA LYS A 8 -15.96 19.68 18.53
C LYS A 8 -16.10 18.24 18.01
N ARG A 9 -17.33 17.74 17.83
CA ARG A 9 -17.59 16.41 17.25
C ARG A 9 -17.17 16.35 15.79
N GLU A 10 -17.51 17.38 15.01
CA GLU A 10 -17.11 17.49 13.61
C GLU A 10 -15.58 17.54 13.46
N THR A 11 -14.89 18.31 14.30
CA THR A 11 -13.42 18.33 14.33
C THR A 11 -12.85 16.95 14.70
N ALA A 12 -13.42 16.26 15.70
CA ALA A 12 -12.97 14.93 16.08
C ALA A 12 -13.19 13.89 14.98
N GLU A 13 -14.30 13.97 14.25
CA GLU A 13 -14.56 13.11 13.07
C GLU A 13 -13.60 13.41 11.92
N ALA A 14 -13.32 14.69 11.65
CA ALA A 14 -12.35 15.08 10.63
C ALA A 14 -10.94 14.56 10.96
N LEU A 15 -10.52 14.65 12.23
CA LEU A 15 -9.24 14.12 12.70
C LEU A 15 -9.19 12.59 12.59
N ARG A 16 -10.25 11.89 12.97
CA ARG A 16 -10.32 10.41 12.82
C ARG A 16 -10.21 9.99 11.36
N ARG A 17 -10.89 10.69 10.45
CA ARG A 17 -10.77 10.43 9.00
C ARG A 17 -9.35 10.70 8.49
N ALA A 18 -8.71 11.77 8.96
CA ALA A 18 -7.33 12.08 8.60
C ALA A 18 -6.35 11.02 9.10
N ILE A 19 -6.50 10.58 10.35
CA ILE A 19 -5.70 9.50 10.95
C ILE A 19 -5.89 8.21 10.19
N GLN A 20 -7.13 7.81 9.92
CA GLN A 20 -7.43 6.60 9.16
C GLN A 20 -6.77 6.62 7.76
N GLY A 21 -6.79 7.75 7.06
CA GLY A 21 -6.10 7.88 5.77
C GLY A 21 -4.57 7.77 5.86
N ILE A 22 -3.99 8.16 7.00
CA ILE A 22 -2.56 7.99 7.29
C ILE A 22 -2.25 6.53 7.64
N GLU A 23 -3.05 5.91 8.51
CA GLU A 23 -2.89 4.52 8.97
C GLU A 23 -3.06 3.50 7.82
N GLU A 24 -3.95 3.78 6.87
CA GLU A 24 -4.16 2.93 5.69
C GLU A 24 -3.04 3.07 4.63
N GLY A 25 -1.98 3.83 4.92
CA GLY A 25 -0.79 3.98 4.08
C GLY A 25 -0.97 4.94 2.91
N GLY A 26 -1.88 5.91 3.04
CA GLY A 26 -2.14 6.96 2.05
C GLY A 26 -3.22 6.64 1.02
N SER A 27 -3.52 7.65 0.19
CA SER A 27 -4.72 7.79 -0.66
C SER A 27 -5.23 6.49 -1.31
N PRO A 28 -6.55 6.25 -1.28
CA PRO A 28 -7.19 5.22 -2.09
C PRO A 28 -6.78 5.37 -3.56
N GLY A 29 -6.58 4.25 -4.26
CA GLY A 29 -6.34 4.22 -5.71
C GLY A 29 -4.90 3.95 -6.18
N ARG A 30 -3.94 3.74 -5.27
CA ARG A 30 -2.57 3.38 -5.71
C ARG A 30 -2.51 1.95 -6.26
N PRO A 31 -1.82 1.72 -7.40
CA PRO A 31 -1.71 0.39 -7.98
C PRO A 31 -0.95 -0.55 -7.05
N ARG A 32 -1.25 -1.84 -7.17
CA ARG A 32 -0.57 -2.94 -6.47
C ARG A 32 0.47 -3.54 -7.41
N LEU A 33 1.66 -3.75 -6.89
CA LEU A 33 2.81 -4.34 -7.58
C LEU A 33 2.90 -5.80 -7.14
N PRO A 34 2.46 -6.76 -7.98
CA PRO A 34 2.66 -8.18 -7.66
C PRO A 34 4.15 -8.50 -7.64
N LEU A 35 4.55 -9.39 -6.74
CA LEU A 35 5.92 -9.93 -6.68
C LEU A 35 6.13 -11.04 -7.73
N GLY A 36 5.04 -11.61 -8.28
CA GLY A 36 5.11 -12.69 -9.26
C GLY A 36 5.22 -14.07 -8.63
N VAL A 37 4.97 -14.16 -7.32
CA VAL A 37 4.95 -15.41 -6.54
C VAL A 37 3.52 -15.58 -6.01
N PRO A 38 2.68 -16.42 -6.65
CA PRO A 38 1.24 -16.51 -6.35
C PRO A 38 0.92 -16.76 -4.87
N GLU A 39 1.74 -17.57 -4.20
CA GLU A 39 1.61 -17.89 -2.79
C GLU A 39 1.74 -16.66 -1.89
N ILE A 40 2.65 -15.75 -2.24
CA ILE A 40 2.90 -14.49 -1.52
C ILE A 40 1.86 -13.44 -1.91
N ASP A 41 1.64 -13.25 -3.21
CA ASP A 41 0.72 -12.21 -3.70
C ASP A 41 -0.71 -12.42 -3.15
N ARG A 42 -1.15 -13.68 -2.99
CA ARG A 42 -2.46 -14.01 -2.41
C ARG A 42 -2.64 -13.57 -0.95
N VAL A 43 -1.56 -13.56 -0.16
CA VAL A 43 -1.64 -13.17 1.26
C VAL A 43 -1.41 -11.68 1.48
N LEU A 44 -0.85 -10.98 0.49
CA LEU A 44 -0.67 -9.53 0.55
C LEU A 44 -2.01 -8.80 0.36
N PRO A 45 -2.33 -7.78 1.18
CA PRO A 45 -3.58 -7.03 1.03
C PRO A 45 -3.73 -6.43 -0.37
N GLY A 46 -4.72 -6.91 -1.13
CA GLY A 46 -4.98 -6.46 -2.50
C GLY A 46 -4.06 -7.06 -3.57
N GLY A 47 -3.33 -8.13 -3.27
CA GLY A 47 -2.63 -8.91 -4.29
C GLY A 47 -1.19 -8.46 -4.60
N GLY A 48 -0.57 -7.65 -3.74
CA GLY A 48 0.81 -7.18 -3.96
C GLY A 48 1.20 -5.96 -3.12
N LEU A 49 2.39 -5.43 -3.39
CA LEU A 49 2.94 -4.26 -2.70
C LEU A 49 2.33 -2.96 -3.25
N ARG A 50 1.85 -2.07 -2.38
CA ARG A 50 1.32 -0.77 -2.82
C ARG A 50 2.41 0.09 -3.46
N ALA A 51 2.16 0.66 -4.63
CA ALA A 51 3.11 1.52 -5.32
C ALA A 51 3.36 2.85 -4.58
N GLY A 52 4.62 3.27 -4.54
CA GLY A 52 5.03 4.53 -3.91
C GLY A 52 4.88 4.56 -2.39
N CYS A 53 4.89 3.39 -1.75
CA CYS A 53 4.97 3.19 -0.30
C CYS A 53 6.31 2.53 0.04
N ILE A 54 6.74 2.68 1.31
CA ILE A 54 7.89 1.97 1.86
C ILE A 54 7.40 0.60 2.36
N HIS A 55 8.07 -0.47 1.94
CA HIS A 55 7.81 -1.84 2.40
C HIS A 55 9.05 -2.36 3.10
N GLU A 56 8.90 -2.78 4.35
CA GLU A 56 9.96 -3.45 5.10
C GLU A 56 9.88 -4.95 4.84
N VAL A 57 11.01 -5.57 4.49
CA VAL A 57 11.10 -7.01 4.23
C VAL A 57 12.17 -7.58 5.16
N THR A 58 11.78 -8.50 6.03
CA THR A 58 12.66 -9.05 7.08
C THR A 58 12.58 -10.57 7.10
N GLY A 59 13.60 -11.21 7.71
CA GLY A 59 13.75 -12.66 7.76
C GLY A 59 14.98 -13.16 7.02
N ASP A 60 15.29 -14.44 7.18
CA ASP A 60 16.40 -15.07 6.49
C ASP A 60 16.15 -15.07 4.99
N GLU A 61 17.17 -14.68 4.22
CA GLU A 61 17.14 -14.59 2.75
C GLU A 61 16.09 -13.61 2.17
N ALA A 62 15.41 -12.83 3.00
CA ALA A 62 14.38 -11.87 2.58
C ALA A 62 14.89 -10.88 1.52
N ALA A 63 16.10 -10.35 1.72
CA ALA A 63 16.75 -9.45 0.77
C ALA A 63 17.02 -10.15 -0.58
N THR A 64 17.51 -11.39 -0.55
CA THR A 64 17.78 -12.19 -1.75
C THR A 64 16.49 -12.47 -2.52
N GLY A 65 15.44 -12.90 -1.82
CA GLY A 65 14.12 -13.14 -2.41
C GLY A 65 13.51 -11.88 -3.02
N PHE A 66 13.63 -10.73 -2.34
CA PHE A 66 13.16 -9.46 -2.87
C PHE A 66 13.94 -9.04 -4.13
N CYS A 67 15.26 -9.16 -4.13
CA CYS A 67 16.09 -8.92 -5.32
C CYS A 67 15.70 -9.84 -6.49
N ALA A 68 15.43 -11.12 -6.23
CA ALA A 68 14.98 -12.07 -7.25
C ALA A 68 13.64 -11.65 -7.88
N ALA A 69 12.68 -11.21 -7.06
CA ALA A 69 11.39 -10.69 -7.55
C ALA A 69 11.57 -9.42 -8.41
N LEU A 70 12.44 -8.49 -8.00
CA LEU A 70 12.76 -7.30 -8.79
C LEU A 70 13.42 -7.64 -10.13
N LEU A 71 14.37 -8.57 -10.13
CA LEU A 71 15.04 -9.04 -11.34
C LEU A 71 14.08 -9.74 -12.30
N ALA A 72 13.20 -10.61 -11.80
CA ALA A 72 12.16 -11.26 -12.59
C ALA A 72 11.25 -10.23 -13.26
N ARG A 73 10.84 -9.19 -12.52
CA ARG A 73 10.04 -8.09 -13.06
C ARG A 73 10.78 -7.27 -14.11
N ALA A 74 12.07 -6.98 -13.90
CA ALA A 74 12.88 -6.23 -14.85
C ALA A 74 13.14 -7.03 -16.15
N GLY A 75 13.35 -8.34 -16.03
CA GLY A 75 13.49 -9.27 -17.16
C GLY A 75 12.19 -9.45 -17.94
N ASN A 76 11.04 -9.34 -17.28
CA ASN A 76 9.71 -9.39 -17.88
C ASN A 76 9.25 -8.02 -18.42
N GLY A 77 10.16 -7.13 -18.79
CA GLY A 77 9.91 -5.77 -19.26
C GLY A 77 9.04 -5.65 -20.53
N GLY A 78 7.79 -6.07 -20.45
CA GLY A 78 6.64 -5.59 -21.22
C GLY A 78 5.90 -4.57 -20.36
N ASP A 79 6.26 -3.32 -20.56
CA ASP A 79 5.44 -2.12 -20.38
C ASP A 79 4.13 -2.25 -19.57
N GLY A 80 4.19 -1.91 -18.28
CA GLY A 80 3.01 -1.61 -17.44
C GLY A 80 2.51 -0.16 -17.52
N ARG A 81 2.97 0.65 -18.50
CA ARG A 81 2.43 1.97 -18.85
C ARG A 81 1.31 1.88 -19.90
N GLY A 82 0.55 0.80 -19.91
CA GLY A 82 -0.68 0.67 -20.71
C GLY A 82 -1.89 0.40 -19.82
N GLY A 83 -2.51 1.45 -19.28
CA GLY A 83 -3.82 1.28 -18.62
C GLY A 83 -4.21 2.34 -17.61
N ARG A 84 -4.54 3.54 -18.12
CA ARG A 84 -5.44 4.56 -17.55
C ARG A 84 -5.11 5.12 -16.16
#